data_AF-A0A534X340-F1
#
_entry.id   AF-A0A534X340-F1
#
_cell.length_a   1.000
_cell.length_b   1.000
_cell.length_c   1.000
_cell.angle_alpha   90.00
_cell.angle_beta   90.00
_cell.angle_gamma   90.00
#
_symmetry.space_group_name_H-M   'P 1'
#
loop_
_entity.id
_entity.type
_entity.pdbx_description
1 polymer ?
#
loop_
_entity_poly.entity_id
_entity_poly.type
_entity_poly.pdbx_seq_one_letter_code
_entity_poly.pdbx_strand_id
1 'polypeptide(L)'
;MRGFTEGNAPEPPLLVELKPVETALDDYEQRSWWVEVKERRRLILEAAGRNLADLRLWTGGSWLVDAEPAREVVAAQPGRPMLVCRLAAELNPGLYLLTAYGGVSQPQAEESAEHPLHLRFGIPRLPAVGRRRFTMSPFGADRWLVPGDASYFRLELPEARPAMLRVGSDVSHPFEASGSAATIGKNALVPVAELDLGASSTERVVTVTAAPGQPYVLQHFGLGTPSACGGRYWALRREGKYWVSSVHSGDPT
;
A
#
# COMPACT_ATOMS: atom_id res chain seq x y z
N MET A 1 9.54 30.60 19.64
CA MET A 1 9.30 29.35 18.89
C MET A 1 7.79 29.26 18.68
N ARG A 2 7.31 29.35 17.45
CA ARG A 2 5.86 29.22 17.18
C ARG A 2 5.56 27.71 17.24
N GLY A 3 4.68 27.31 18.15
CA GLY A 3 4.26 25.90 18.24
C GLY A 3 3.38 25.52 17.05
N PHE A 4 3.23 24.22 16.81
CA PHE A 4 2.30 23.72 15.82
C PHE A 4 0.85 24.03 16.22
N THR A 5 0.02 24.39 15.24
CA THR A 5 -1.43 24.51 15.43
C THR A 5 -2.08 23.15 15.20
N GLU A 6 -2.81 22.61 16.18
CA GLU A 6 -3.49 21.30 16.05
C GLU A 6 -4.80 21.44 15.28
N GLY A 7 -4.85 20.88 14.07
CA GLY A 7 -5.99 20.96 13.16
C GLY A 7 -7.15 20.03 13.50
N ASN A 8 -6.96 19.05 14.39
CA ASN A 8 -8.02 18.18 14.91
C ASN A 8 -8.40 18.51 16.38
N ALA A 9 -8.07 19.72 16.86
CA ALA A 9 -8.45 20.18 18.18
C ALA A 9 -9.99 20.34 18.31
N PRO A 10 -10.55 20.30 19.54
CA PRO A 10 -9.88 20.06 20.82
C PRO A 10 -9.59 18.58 21.11
N GLU A 11 -10.22 17.66 20.38
CA GLU A 11 -10.11 16.22 20.61
C GLU A 11 -9.78 15.49 19.30
N PRO A 12 -8.53 15.00 19.15
CA PRO A 12 -8.13 14.17 18.02
C PRO A 12 -9.08 12.97 17.84
N PRO A 13 -9.56 12.69 16.62
CA PRO A 13 -10.44 11.55 16.40
C PRO A 13 -9.68 10.22 16.45
N LEU A 14 -10.40 9.12 16.67
CA LEU A 14 -9.85 7.77 16.53
C LEU A 14 -9.57 7.45 15.05
N LEU A 15 -8.35 6.98 14.76
CA LEU A 15 -7.99 6.43 13.47
C LEU A 15 -8.54 5.01 13.35
N VAL A 16 -9.34 4.78 12.31
CA VAL A 16 -9.96 3.47 12.06
C VAL A 16 -9.15 2.72 11.00
N GLU A 17 -8.76 1.49 11.30
CA GLU A 17 -7.99 0.64 10.38
C GLU A 17 -8.75 0.44 9.06
N LEU A 18 -8.03 0.51 7.93
CA LEU A 18 -8.54 0.41 6.56
C LEU A 18 -9.52 1.51 6.13
N LYS A 19 -9.80 2.52 6.97
CA LYS A 19 -10.55 3.70 6.57
C LYS A 19 -9.58 4.79 6.11
N PRO A 20 -9.56 5.17 4.83
CA PRO A 20 -8.71 6.26 4.37
C PRO A 20 -9.13 7.59 5.01
N VAL A 21 -8.14 8.42 5.30
CA VAL A 21 -8.33 9.79 5.77
C VAL A 21 -7.77 10.74 4.73
N GLU A 22 -8.58 11.72 4.35
CA GLU A 22 -8.21 12.81 3.43
C GLU A 22 -8.55 14.12 4.13
N THR A 23 -7.57 15.02 4.23
CA THR A 23 -7.69 16.32 4.90
C THR A 23 -6.66 17.29 4.33
N ALA A 24 -6.53 18.47 4.92
CA ALA A 24 -5.50 19.45 4.58
C ALA A 24 -4.48 19.60 5.71
N LEU A 25 -3.23 19.92 5.42
CA LEU A 25 -2.20 20.20 6.42
C LEU A 25 -1.33 21.35 5.93
N ASP A 26 -1.30 22.46 6.65
CA ASP A 26 -0.46 23.61 6.28
C ASP A 26 0.90 23.61 6.97
N ASP A 27 1.77 24.53 6.56
CA ASP A 27 3.03 24.79 7.26
C ASP A 27 2.76 25.23 8.71
N TYR A 28 3.57 24.74 9.65
CA TYR A 28 3.36 24.91 11.10
C TYR A 28 2.00 24.45 11.65
N GLU A 29 1.28 23.59 10.93
CA GLU A 29 0.15 22.83 11.46
C GLU A 29 0.56 21.41 11.85
N GLN A 30 -0.21 20.79 12.73
CA GLN A 30 -0.16 19.36 12.96
C GLN A 30 -1.57 18.79 12.93
N ARG A 31 -1.70 17.51 12.63
CA ARG A 31 -2.95 16.77 12.84
C ARG A 31 -2.67 15.49 13.57
N SER A 32 -3.45 15.25 14.61
CA SER A 32 -3.32 14.06 15.43
C SER A 32 -4.53 13.14 15.32
N TRP A 33 -4.30 11.84 15.50
CA TRP A 33 -5.33 10.81 15.61
C TRP A 33 -4.98 9.81 16.70
N TRP A 34 -5.96 9.42 17.50
CA TRP A 34 -5.78 8.32 18.45
C TRP A 34 -5.75 6.98 17.73
N VAL A 35 -4.94 6.06 18.23
CA VAL A 35 -4.82 4.69 17.74
C VAL A 35 -4.87 3.76 18.94
N GLU A 36 -5.91 2.94 19.00
CA GLU A 36 -6.07 1.93 20.05
C GLU A 36 -5.43 0.61 19.59
N VAL A 37 -4.52 0.09 20.41
CA VAL A 37 -3.88 -1.21 20.20
C VAL A 37 -4.37 -2.15 21.31
N LYS A 38 -5.15 -3.17 20.95
CA LYS A 38 -5.77 -4.10 21.91
C LYS A 38 -4.87 -5.26 22.31
N GLU A 39 -4.04 -5.69 21.37
CA GLU A 39 -3.08 -6.78 21.53
C GLU A 39 -1.76 -6.36 20.90
N ARG A 40 -0.65 -6.97 21.34
CA ARG A 40 0.65 -6.66 20.77
C ARG A 40 0.64 -6.99 19.28
N ARG A 41 0.88 -5.99 18.44
CA ARG A 41 0.89 -6.15 16.98
C ARG A 41 1.74 -5.10 16.28
N ARG A 42 2.10 -5.38 15.04
CA ARG A 42 2.63 -4.39 14.12
C ARG A 42 1.53 -3.46 13.61
N LEU A 43 1.80 -2.17 13.67
CA LEU A 43 1.03 -1.12 13.00
C LEU A 43 1.75 -0.73 11.72
N ILE A 44 0.98 -0.55 10.64
CA ILE A 44 1.47 -0.11 9.33
C ILE A 44 0.73 1.17 8.96
N LEU A 45 1.45 2.27 8.90
CA LEU A 45 0.91 3.61 8.70
C LEU A 45 1.62 4.29 7.54
N GLU A 46 0.87 4.97 6.68
CA GLU A 46 1.44 5.81 5.63
C GLU A 46 0.70 7.13 5.55
N ALA A 47 1.45 8.22 5.48
CA ALA A 47 0.94 9.55 5.22
C ALA A 47 1.58 10.11 3.95
N ALA A 48 0.81 10.80 3.12
CA ALA A 48 1.30 11.50 1.94
C ALA A 48 0.73 12.91 1.92
N GLY A 49 1.57 13.92 1.72
CA GLY A 49 1.07 15.29 1.63
C GLY A 49 2.06 16.25 1.02
N ARG A 50 1.54 17.39 0.57
CA ARG A 50 2.35 18.46 -0.01
C ARG A 50 3.17 19.19 1.05
N ASN A 51 2.59 19.44 2.20
CA ASN A 51 3.25 20.10 3.33
C ASN A 51 3.64 19.10 4.42
N LEU A 52 3.44 17.80 4.20
CA LEU A 52 3.87 16.79 5.16
C LEU A 52 5.38 16.90 5.36
N ALA A 53 5.81 17.06 6.60
CA ALA A 53 7.20 17.14 6.98
C ALA A 53 7.62 15.96 7.85
N ASP A 54 6.74 15.45 8.72
CA ASP A 54 7.03 14.30 9.58
C ASP A 54 5.76 13.52 9.97
N LEU A 55 5.96 12.29 10.44
CA LEU A 55 4.92 11.43 11.01
C LEU A 55 5.47 10.70 12.24
N ARG A 56 4.91 10.94 13.43
CA ARG A 56 5.41 10.33 14.67
C ARG A 56 4.30 9.71 15.51
N LEU A 57 4.66 8.72 16.31
CA LEU A 57 3.78 8.06 17.29
C LEU A 57 4.16 8.48 18.70
N TRP A 58 3.16 8.72 19.54
CA TRP A 58 3.31 9.10 20.94
C TRP A 58 2.49 8.17 21.82
N THR A 59 3.09 7.56 22.84
CA THR A 59 2.38 6.77 23.84
C THR A 59 1.62 7.70 24.77
N GLY A 60 0.30 7.51 24.89
CA GLY A 60 -0.58 8.36 25.70
C GLY A 60 -0.56 9.84 25.31
N GLY A 61 -0.07 10.18 24.10
CA GLY A 61 0.07 11.56 23.63
C GLY A 61 1.27 12.35 24.16
N SER A 62 2.10 11.78 25.04
CA SER A 62 3.17 12.53 25.72
C SER A 62 4.58 11.97 25.46
N TRP A 63 4.71 10.68 25.21
CA TRP A 63 6.00 10.01 25.12
C TRP A 63 6.28 9.55 23.70
N LEU A 64 7.28 10.12 23.05
CA LEU A 64 7.66 9.75 21.69
C LEU A 64 8.04 8.26 21.64
N VAL A 65 7.42 7.53 20.72
CA VAL A 65 7.79 6.15 20.41
C VAL A 65 9.01 6.18 19.49
N ASP A 66 10.00 5.34 19.78
CA ASP A 66 11.18 5.16 18.94
C ASP A 66 10.83 4.35 17.67
N ALA A 67 10.08 5.00 16.78
CA ALA A 67 9.67 4.48 15.49
C ALA A 67 9.79 5.60 14.46
N GLU A 68 10.87 5.58 13.70
CA GLU A 68 11.14 6.61 12.69
C GLU A 68 10.43 6.27 11.37
N PRO A 69 9.72 7.23 10.75
CA PRO A 69 9.15 7.00 9.44
C PRO A 69 10.24 7.01 8.36
N ALA A 70 10.18 6.06 7.43
CA ALA A 70 10.87 6.20 6.15
C ALA A 70 10.21 7.32 5.34
N ARG A 71 11.02 8.14 4.67
CA ARG A 71 10.58 9.33 3.94
C ARG A 71 11.00 9.27 2.49
N GLU A 72 10.08 9.54 1.59
CA GLU A 72 10.34 9.55 0.15
C GLU A 72 9.50 10.61 -0.53
N VAL A 73 10.10 11.40 -1.43
CA VAL A 73 9.33 12.31 -2.28
C VAL A 73 8.86 11.54 -3.50
N VAL A 74 7.55 11.48 -3.68
CA VAL A 74 6.90 10.80 -4.80
C VAL A 74 6.24 11.84 -5.69
N ALA A 75 6.48 11.75 -7.00
CA ALA A 75 5.78 12.57 -7.98
C ALA A 75 4.36 12.02 -8.19
N ALA A 76 3.38 12.58 -7.48
CA ALA A 76 1.99 12.11 -7.58
C ALA A 76 1.41 12.31 -8.98
N GLN A 77 1.79 13.44 -9.59
CA GLN A 77 1.63 13.71 -11.02
C GLN A 77 2.92 14.40 -11.50
N PRO A 78 3.23 14.42 -12.81
CA PRO A 78 4.31 15.25 -13.32
C PRO A 78 4.16 16.69 -12.81
N GLY A 79 5.15 17.19 -12.07
CA GLY A 79 5.12 18.53 -11.50
C GLY A 79 4.32 18.70 -10.20
N ARG A 80 3.77 17.64 -9.61
CA ARG A 80 3.07 17.68 -8.30
C ARG A 80 3.67 16.69 -7.31
N PRO A 81 4.90 16.92 -6.81
CA PRO A 81 5.51 16.08 -5.78
C PRO A 81 4.77 16.17 -4.44
N MET A 82 4.77 15.06 -3.71
CA MET A 82 4.33 14.93 -2.33
C MET A 82 5.38 14.17 -1.51
N LEU A 83 5.55 14.52 -0.24
CA LEU A 83 6.31 13.68 0.68
C LEU A 83 5.43 12.52 1.14
N VAL A 84 5.97 11.32 1.12
CA VAL A 84 5.38 10.11 1.69
C VAL A 84 6.19 9.69 2.91
N CYS A 85 5.53 9.59 4.06
CA CYS A 85 6.06 9.01 5.28
C CYS A 85 5.47 7.61 5.48
N ARG A 86 6.32 6.60 5.64
CA ARG A 86 5.93 5.20 5.90
C ARG A 86 6.47 4.78 7.25
N LEU A 87 5.57 4.42 8.17
CA LEU A 87 5.92 4.06 9.53
C LEU A 87 5.39 2.66 9.84
N ALA A 88 6.27 1.76 10.29
CA ALA A 88 5.93 0.44 10.76
C ALA A 88 6.51 0.25 12.16
N ALA A 89 5.68 -0.14 13.14
CA ALA A 89 6.12 -0.29 14.53
C ALA A 89 5.41 -1.45 15.22
N GLU A 90 6.15 -2.26 15.98
CA GLU A 90 5.60 -3.23 16.92
C GLU A 90 5.16 -2.51 18.19
N LEU A 91 3.87 -2.48 18.47
CA LEU A 91 3.32 -1.82 19.64
C LEU A 91 2.70 -2.83 20.60
N ASN A 92 2.85 -2.56 21.89
CA ASN A 92 2.12 -3.29 22.94
C ASN A 92 0.69 -2.75 23.04
N PRO A 93 -0.21 -3.44 23.77
CA PRO A 93 -1.54 -2.91 24.04
C PRO A 93 -1.46 -1.53 24.72
N GLY A 94 -2.26 -0.59 24.24
CA GLY A 94 -2.25 0.78 24.73
C GLY A 94 -2.91 1.78 23.78
N LEU A 95 -2.94 3.03 24.21
CA LEU A 95 -3.44 4.15 23.44
C LEU A 95 -2.28 5.01 22.95
N TYR A 96 -2.22 5.22 21.64
CA TYR A 96 -1.17 5.96 20.97
C TYR A 96 -1.75 7.14 20.20
N LEU A 97 -1.02 8.24 20.12
CA LEU A 97 -1.35 9.38 19.29
C LEU A 97 -0.43 9.38 18.07
N LEU A 98 -0.99 9.24 16.88
CA LEU A 98 -0.29 9.45 15.62
C LEU A 98 -0.40 10.92 15.25
N THR A 99 0.71 11.58 15.01
CA THR A 99 0.73 12.99 14.62
C THR A 99 1.48 13.18 13.31
N ALA A 100 0.81 13.79 12.34
CA ALA A 100 1.42 14.31 11.12
C ALA A 100 1.80 15.78 11.36
N TYR A 101 3.03 16.14 11.03
CA TYR A 101 3.55 17.50 11.18
C TYR A 101 3.69 18.16 9.82
N GLY A 102 3.15 19.35 9.71
CA GLY A 102 3.26 20.21 8.55
C GLY A 102 4.61 20.92 8.49
N GLY A 103 4.99 21.33 7.30
CA GLY A 103 6.21 22.09 7.05
C GLY A 103 6.14 22.78 5.70
N VAL A 104 7.31 23.19 5.21
CA VAL A 104 7.45 23.84 3.90
C VAL A 104 6.86 22.96 2.80
N SER A 105 6.00 23.54 1.96
CA SER A 105 5.34 22.85 0.87
C SER A 105 6.33 22.32 -0.16
N GLN A 106 6.09 21.12 -0.69
CA GLN A 106 6.79 20.64 -1.87
C GLN A 106 6.56 21.57 -3.08
N PRO A 107 7.61 21.87 -3.87
CA PRO A 107 7.51 22.75 -5.02
C PRO A 107 6.69 22.07 -6.13
N GLN A 108 5.62 22.73 -6.57
CA GLN A 108 4.79 22.26 -7.67
C GLN A 108 4.94 23.17 -8.89
N ALA A 109 4.81 22.60 -10.09
CA ALA A 109 4.92 23.33 -11.35
C ALA A 109 3.73 24.26 -11.61
N GLU A 110 2.56 23.92 -11.06
CA GLU A 110 1.37 24.76 -11.07
C GLU A 110 1.18 25.41 -9.69
N GLU A 111 0.80 26.69 -9.68
CA GLU A 111 0.35 27.35 -8.45
C GLU A 111 -1.00 26.78 -8.03
N SER A 112 -0.96 25.79 -7.13
CA SER A 112 -2.12 25.32 -6.40
C SER A 112 -2.12 25.90 -4.99
N ALA A 113 -3.31 26.30 -4.51
CA ALA A 113 -3.54 26.67 -3.11
C ALA A 113 -3.95 25.46 -2.25
N GLU A 114 -3.94 24.24 -2.81
CA GLU A 114 -4.29 23.03 -2.07
C GLU A 114 -3.10 22.50 -1.25
N HIS A 115 -3.42 22.05 -0.04
CA HIS A 115 -2.47 21.51 0.93
C HIS A 115 -2.87 20.09 1.36
N PRO A 116 -3.00 19.14 0.42
CA PRO A 116 -3.58 17.82 0.71
C PRO A 116 -2.71 17.01 1.66
N LEU A 117 -3.39 16.27 2.54
CA LEU A 117 -2.84 15.23 3.39
C LEU A 117 -3.74 13.98 3.27
N HIS A 118 -3.12 12.87 2.87
CA HIS A 118 -3.70 11.54 2.83
C HIS A 118 -3.07 10.68 3.91
N LEU A 119 -3.87 9.89 4.62
CA LEU A 119 -3.41 8.95 5.65
C LEU A 119 -4.12 7.60 5.49
N ARG A 120 -3.34 6.52 5.60
CA ARG A 120 -3.85 5.15 5.64
C ARG A 120 -3.25 4.35 6.80
N PHE A 121 -4.09 3.48 7.37
CA PHE A 121 -3.73 2.55 8.44
C PHE A 121 -4.08 1.13 8.04
N GLY A 122 -3.09 0.24 8.08
CA GLY A 122 -3.22 -1.18 7.75
C GLY A 122 -3.03 -1.45 6.26
N ILE A 123 -3.05 -2.74 5.91
CA ILE A 123 -2.98 -3.21 4.52
C ILE A 123 -4.26 -3.99 4.22
N PRO A 124 -5.05 -3.58 3.21
CA PRO A 124 -6.27 -4.28 2.84
C PRO A 124 -5.97 -5.70 2.32
N ARG A 125 -6.85 -6.64 2.66
CA ARG A 125 -6.76 -8.03 2.23
C ARG A 125 -7.63 -8.28 1.00
N LEU A 126 -7.08 -8.99 0.02
CA LEU A 126 -7.81 -9.49 -1.15
C LEU A 126 -8.13 -10.99 -0.99
N PRO A 127 -9.18 -11.50 -1.65
CA PRO A 127 -9.45 -12.94 -1.71
C PRO A 127 -8.30 -13.70 -2.40
N ALA A 128 -8.26 -15.03 -2.28
CA ALA A 128 -7.23 -15.87 -2.91
C ALA A 128 -7.24 -15.82 -4.46
N VAL A 129 -8.39 -15.48 -5.05
CA VAL A 129 -8.57 -15.32 -6.49
C VAL A 129 -9.26 -13.99 -6.74
N GLY A 130 -8.74 -13.20 -7.68
CA GLY A 130 -9.36 -11.95 -8.06
C GLY A 130 -8.85 -11.38 -9.37
N ARG A 131 -9.69 -10.60 -10.04
CA ARG A 131 -9.32 -9.65 -11.08
C ARG A 131 -10.12 -8.38 -10.84
N ARG A 132 -9.43 -7.29 -10.50
CA ARG A 132 -10.09 -6.02 -10.15
C ARG A 132 -9.33 -4.83 -10.72
N ARG A 133 -10.08 -3.82 -11.14
CA ARG A 133 -9.56 -2.51 -11.54
C ARG A 133 -9.43 -1.61 -10.31
N PHE A 134 -8.32 -0.89 -10.25
CA PHE A 134 -7.97 0.07 -9.21
C PHE A 134 -7.46 1.36 -9.85
N THR A 135 -7.35 2.40 -9.02
CA THR A 135 -6.68 3.66 -9.33
C THR A 135 -5.54 3.83 -8.35
N MET A 136 -4.33 4.07 -8.85
CA MET A 136 -3.14 4.23 -8.02
C MET A 136 -3.33 5.35 -7.00
N SER A 137 -3.12 5.04 -5.72
CA SER A 137 -3.29 6.01 -4.64
C SER A 137 -2.25 7.14 -4.69
N PRO A 138 -2.49 8.28 -4.01
CA PRO A 138 -1.53 9.40 -3.89
C PRO A 138 -0.14 9.02 -3.37
N PHE A 139 0.00 7.85 -2.74
CA PHE A 139 1.25 7.33 -2.19
C PHE A 139 2.23 6.79 -3.25
N GLY A 140 1.79 6.63 -4.51
CA GLY A 140 2.57 6.01 -5.60
C GLY A 140 2.83 4.52 -5.45
N ALA A 141 2.31 3.92 -4.39
CA ALA A 141 2.35 2.49 -4.14
C ALA A 141 1.08 2.04 -3.44
N ASP A 142 0.45 1.00 -3.98
CA ASP A 142 -0.66 0.29 -3.35
C ASP A 142 -0.17 -1.07 -2.85
N ARG A 143 -0.62 -1.46 -1.66
CA ARG A 143 -0.26 -2.73 -1.04
C ARG A 143 -1.51 -3.54 -0.71
N TRP A 144 -1.42 -4.84 -0.95
CA TRP A 144 -2.48 -5.80 -0.71
C TRP A 144 -1.93 -7.03 -0.02
N LEU A 145 -2.64 -7.53 0.99
CA LEU A 145 -2.40 -8.86 1.54
C LEU A 145 -3.16 -9.88 0.70
N VAL A 146 -2.45 -10.88 0.19
CA VAL A 146 -3.04 -11.97 -0.60
C VAL A 146 -2.68 -13.31 0.05
N PRO A 147 -3.66 -14.24 0.16
CA PRO A 147 -3.40 -15.61 0.60
C PRO A 147 -2.23 -16.29 -0.15
N GLY A 148 -1.45 -17.11 0.57
CA GLY A 148 -0.22 -17.72 0.05
C GLY A 148 -0.41 -18.72 -1.08
N ASP A 149 -1.61 -19.28 -1.21
CA ASP A 149 -2.03 -20.20 -2.26
C ASP A 149 -2.20 -19.52 -3.64
N ALA A 150 -2.33 -18.19 -3.67
CA ALA A 150 -2.16 -17.42 -4.90
C ALA A 150 -0.69 -17.50 -5.34
N SER A 151 -0.48 -18.08 -6.52
CA SER A 151 0.84 -18.31 -7.10
C SER A 151 1.10 -17.51 -8.37
N TYR A 152 0.06 -16.98 -8.99
CA TYR A 152 0.20 -16.15 -10.18
C TYR A 152 -0.36 -14.76 -9.93
N PHE A 153 0.36 -13.77 -10.43
CA PHE A 153 0.04 -12.36 -10.30
C PHE A 153 0.27 -11.67 -11.62
N ARG A 154 -0.68 -10.83 -12.03
CA ARG A 154 -0.63 -10.06 -13.26
C ARG A 154 -1.08 -8.63 -13.00
N LEU A 155 -0.23 -7.70 -13.41
CA LEU A 155 -0.50 -6.28 -13.47
C LEU A 155 -0.73 -5.90 -14.93
N GLU A 156 -1.84 -5.21 -15.22
CA GLU A 156 -2.20 -4.73 -16.54
C GLU A 156 -2.51 -3.23 -16.46
N LEU A 157 -2.00 -2.46 -17.41
CA LEU A 157 -2.33 -1.04 -17.57
C LEU A 157 -3.11 -0.84 -18.88
N PRO A 158 -3.98 0.18 -18.98
CA PRO A 158 -4.64 0.49 -20.24
C PRO A 158 -3.68 1.09 -21.30
N GLU A 159 -2.56 1.67 -20.86
CA GLU A 159 -1.53 2.26 -21.72
C GLU A 159 -0.14 1.94 -21.17
N ALA A 160 0.85 1.85 -22.05
CA ALA A 160 2.24 1.61 -21.69
C ALA A 160 2.82 2.78 -20.88
N ARG A 161 2.93 2.58 -19.57
CA ARG A 161 3.51 3.53 -18.63
C ARG A 161 4.37 2.79 -17.60
N PRO A 162 5.40 3.44 -17.03
CA PRO A 162 6.21 2.84 -15.98
C PRO A 162 5.33 2.36 -14.82
N ALA A 163 5.39 1.06 -14.55
CA ALA A 163 4.81 0.46 -13.35
C ALA A 163 5.59 -0.78 -12.93
N MET A 164 5.44 -1.19 -11.67
CA MET A 164 6.07 -2.37 -11.11
C MET A 164 5.05 -3.17 -10.32
N LEU A 165 5.05 -4.48 -10.52
CA LEU A 165 4.42 -5.46 -9.68
C LEU A 165 5.51 -6.13 -8.84
N ARG A 166 5.35 -6.15 -7.52
CA ARG A 166 6.25 -6.84 -6.59
C ARG A 166 5.44 -7.71 -5.65
N VAL A 167 5.93 -8.91 -5.38
CA VAL A 167 5.29 -9.85 -4.45
C VAL A 167 6.35 -10.40 -3.52
N GLY A 168 6.21 -10.07 -2.23
CA GLY A 168 7.04 -10.57 -1.13
C GLY A 168 6.25 -11.46 -0.18
N SER A 169 6.95 -12.22 0.66
CA SER A 169 6.34 -13.06 1.71
C SER A 169 6.45 -12.46 3.11
N ASP A 170 7.23 -11.39 3.27
CA ASP A 170 7.42 -10.74 4.57
C ASP A 170 6.32 -9.70 4.83
N VAL A 171 5.28 -10.14 5.55
CA VAL A 171 4.19 -9.27 6.00
C VAL A 171 4.63 -8.36 7.15
N SER A 172 5.71 -8.69 7.85
CA SER A 172 6.22 -7.87 8.94
C SER A 172 6.98 -6.64 8.44
N HIS A 173 7.63 -6.70 7.28
CA HIS A 173 8.32 -5.56 6.67
C HIS A 173 7.72 -5.17 5.30
N PRO A 174 6.45 -4.72 5.26
CA PRO A 174 5.73 -4.52 3.99
C PRO A 174 6.24 -3.34 3.15
N PHE A 175 7.12 -2.50 3.72
CA PHE A 175 7.75 -1.38 3.02
C PHE A 175 9.10 -1.72 2.39
N GLU A 176 9.69 -2.84 2.76
CA GLU A 176 10.97 -3.26 2.19
C GLU A 176 10.81 -3.75 0.76
N ALA A 177 11.79 -3.45 -0.08
CA ALA A 177 11.83 -3.86 -1.47
C ALA A 177 12.29 -5.33 -1.64
N SER A 178 11.67 -6.25 -0.89
CA SER A 178 11.98 -7.68 -0.94
C SER A 178 11.05 -8.44 -1.90
N GLY A 179 11.39 -9.68 -2.22
CA GLY A 179 10.58 -10.54 -3.09
C GLY A 179 10.79 -10.35 -4.59
N SER A 180 9.95 -11.03 -5.37
CA SER A 180 10.04 -11.05 -6.83
C SER A 180 9.32 -9.86 -7.44
N ALA A 181 9.85 -9.33 -8.54
CA ALA A 181 9.28 -8.16 -9.21
C ALA A 181 9.28 -8.30 -10.73
N ALA A 182 8.29 -7.71 -11.36
CA ALA A 182 8.15 -7.56 -12.80
C ALA A 182 7.74 -6.11 -13.11
N THR A 183 8.17 -5.58 -14.24
CA THR A 183 7.99 -4.16 -14.59
C THR A 183 7.34 -3.99 -15.95
N ILE A 184 6.58 -2.90 -16.10
CA ILE A 184 6.05 -2.42 -17.37
C ILE A 184 6.86 -1.18 -17.75
N GLY A 185 7.50 -1.21 -18.91
CA GLY A 185 8.24 -0.07 -19.44
C GLY A 185 7.34 0.92 -20.19
N LYS A 186 7.83 2.15 -20.37
CA LYS A 186 7.14 3.20 -21.15
C LYS A 186 6.83 2.85 -22.62
N ASN A 187 7.57 1.89 -23.19
CA ASN A 187 7.45 1.47 -24.59
C ASN A 187 6.96 0.01 -24.71
N ALA A 188 6.31 -0.52 -23.66
CA ALA A 188 5.80 -1.88 -23.69
C ALA A 188 4.72 -2.02 -24.78
N LEU A 189 4.87 -3.00 -25.68
CA LEU A 189 3.87 -3.31 -26.70
C LEU A 189 2.57 -3.81 -26.07
N VAL A 190 2.72 -4.72 -25.10
CA VAL A 190 1.64 -5.21 -24.24
C VAL A 190 1.93 -4.70 -22.83
N PRO A 191 1.12 -3.80 -22.27
CA PRO A 191 1.40 -3.16 -20.98
C PRO A 191 1.03 -4.07 -19.80
N VAL A 192 1.74 -5.18 -19.69
CA VAL A 192 1.50 -6.26 -18.74
C VAL A 192 2.79 -6.67 -18.05
N ALA A 193 2.72 -6.94 -16.74
CA ALA A 193 3.77 -7.56 -15.96
C ALA A 193 3.22 -8.77 -15.19
N GLU A 194 3.92 -9.89 -15.26
CA GLU A 194 3.47 -11.16 -14.69
C GLU A 194 4.52 -11.75 -13.75
N LEU A 195 4.06 -12.43 -12.71
CA LEU A 195 4.87 -13.20 -11.79
C LEU A 195 4.21 -14.55 -11.54
N ASP A 196 5.01 -15.60 -11.64
CA ASP A 196 4.66 -16.97 -11.30
C ASP A 196 5.56 -17.42 -10.16
N LEU A 197 4.96 -17.52 -8.98
CA LEU A 197 5.60 -17.75 -7.71
C LEU A 197 4.93 -18.99 -7.12
N GLY A 198 5.63 -20.12 -7.00
CA GLY A 198 5.07 -21.33 -6.38
C GLY A 198 4.39 -21.01 -5.05
N ALA A 199 3.34 -21.75 -4.67
CA ALA A 199 2.51 -21.45 -3.49
C ALA A 199 3.33 -21.27 -2.20
N SER A 200 2.82 -20.42 -1.31
CA SER A 200 3.40 -20.11 -0.01
C SER A 200 2.48 -20.61 1.11
N SER A 201 3.07 -21.00 2.24
CA SER A 201 2.33 -21.31 3.46
C SER A 201 1.87 -20.05 4.21
N THR A 202 2.48 -18.91 3.92
CA THR A 202 2.14 -17.61 4.51
C THR A 202 1.50 -16.68 3.49
N GLU A 203 0.81 -15.66 3.97
CA GLU A 203 0.35 -14.56 3.13
C GLU A 203 1.51 -13.87 2.41
N ARG A 204 1.13 -13.16 1.34
CA ARG A 204 2.02 -12.37 0.52
C ARG A 204 1.64 -10.91 0.59
N VAL A 205 2.64 -10.05 0.53
CA VAL A 205 2.47 -8.61 0.31
C VAL A 205 2.65 -8.36 -1.17
N VAL A 206 1.57 -7.98 -1.85
CA VAL A 206 1.58 -7.55 -3.24
C VAL A 206 1.67 -6.03 -3.25
N THR A 207 2.76 -5.50 -3.80
CA THR A 207 2.98 -4.07 -3.97
C THR A 207 2.90 -3.72 -5.44
N VAL A 208 2.00 -2.80 -5.79
CA VAL A 208 1.93 -2.18 -7.12
C VAL A 208 2.45 -0.77 -7.02
N THR A 209 3.43 -0.40 -7.85
CA THR A 209 3.98 0.96 -7.93
C THR A 209 3.70 1.52 -9.32
N ALA A 210 3.15 2.72 -9.39
CA ALA A 210 2.90 3.47 -10.62
C ALA A 210 2.70 4.96 -10.28
N ALA A 211 2.55 5.80 -11.31
CA ALA A 211 2.15 7.20 -11.09
C ALA A 211 0.76 7.26 -10.40
N PRO A 212 0.57 8.06 -9.34
CA PRO A 212 -0.75 8.27 -8.75
C PRO A 212 -1.82 8.72 -9.73
N GLY A 213 -3.06 8.30 -9.48
CA GLY A 213 -4.20 8.49 -10.39
C GLY A 213 -4.19 7.55 -11.61
N GLN A 214 -3.09 6.83 -11.88
CA GLN A 214 -3.05 5.88 -12.99
C GLN A 214 -3.95 4.67 -12.72
N PRO A 215 -4.89 4.33 -13.62
CA PRO A 215 -5.66 3.10 -13.49
C PRO A 215 -4.80 1.86 -13.76
N TYR A 216 -5.06 0.79 -13.03
CA TYR A 216 -4.45 -0.52 -13.25
C TYR A 216 -5.43 -1.65 -12.96
N VAL A 217 -5.17 -2.83 -13.51
CA VAL A 217 -5.86 -4.07 -13.16
C VAL A 217 -4.86 -4.99 -12.46
N LEU A 218 -5.23 -5.46 -11.28
CA LEU A 218 -4.51 -6.52 -10.58
C LEU A 218 -5.33 -7.80 -10.69
N GLN A 219 -4.67 -8.85 -11.17
CA GLN A 219 -5.20 -10.20 -11.23
C GLN A 219 -4.28 -11.16 -10.49
N HIS A 220 -4.86 -12.09 -9.75
CA HIS A 220 -4.12 -13.14 -9.06
C HIS A 220 -4.98 -14.38 -8.83
N PHE A 221 -4.33 -15.54 -8.86
CA PHE A 221 -4.96 -16.84 -8.58
C PHE A 221 -3.90 -17.93 -8.38
N GLY A 222 -4.32 -19.11 -7.91
CA GLY A 222 -3.46 -20.29 -7.82
C GLY A 222 -3.37 -21.02 -9.17
N LEU A 223 -2.16 -21.10 -9.74
CA LEU A 223 -1.88 -21.88 -10.95
C LEU A 223 -1.86 -23.41 -10.73
N GLY A 224 -1.93 -23.87 -9.48
CA GLY A 224 -1.74 -25.29 -9.15
C GLY A 224 -0.27 -25.70 -9.12
N THR A 225 -0.03 -26.96 -8.76
CA THR A 225 1.31 -27.50 -8.54
C THR A 225 1.94 -27.93 -9.86
N PRO A 226 3.19 -27.52 -10.16
CA PRO A 226 3.91 -28.02 -11.33
C PRO A 226 4.04 -29.55 -11.32
N SER A 227 3.78 -30.18 -12.46
CA SER A 227 3.99 -31.62 -12.66
C SER A 227 5.36 -31.88 -13.30
N ALA A 228 6.02 -32.97 -12.89
CA ALA A 228 7.29 -33.41 -13.49
C ALA A 228 7.15 -33.75 -14.99
N CYS A 229 5.95 -34.13 -15.43
CA CYS A 229 5.65 -34.50 -16.83
C CYS A 229 5.21 -33.30 -17.69
N GLY A 230 5.33 -32.07 -17.17
CA GLY A 230 4.77 -30.87 -17.78
C GLY A 230 3.33 -30.59 -17.36
N GLY A 231 2.94 -29.31 -17.43
CA GLY A 231 1.64 -28.83 -16.97
C GLY A 231 1.55 -28.66 -15.45
N ARG A 232 0.32 -28.43 -14.97
CA ARG A 232 0.02 -28.21 -13.56
C ARG A 232 -1.17 -29.04 -13.11
N TYR A 233 -1.17 -29.44 -11.85
CA TYR A 233 -2.23 -30.26 -11.25
C TYR A 233 -2.75 -29.63 -9.96
N TRP A 234 -3.99 -29.98 -9.63
CA TRP A 234 -4.62 -29.66 -8.35
C TRP A 234 -5.02 -30.97 -7.68
N ALA A 235 -4.56 -31.17 -6.45
CA ALA A 235 -4.98 -32.31 -5.65
C ALA A 235 -6.37 -32.03 -5.08
N LEU A 236 -7.38 -32.71 -5.61
CA LEU A 236 -8.72 -32.75 -5.04
C LEU A 236 -8.80 -33.89 -4.01
N ARG A 237 -9.59 -33.73 -2.96
CA ARG A 237 -9.87 -34.85 -2.05
C ARG A 237 -10.63 -35.95 -2.81
N ARG A 238 -10.50 -37.21 -2.40
CA ARG A 238 -11.14 -38.34 -3.10
C ARG A 238 -12.67 -38.29 -3.09
N GLU A 239 -13.26 -37.63 -2.08
CA GLU A 239 -14.70 -37.55 -1.90
C GLU A 239 -15.15 -36.10 -1.83
N GLY A 240 -16.19 -35.76 -2.58
CA GLY A 240 -16.78 -34.43 -2.61
C GLY A 240 -17.48 -34.12 -3.93
N LYS A 241 -18.30 -33.08 -3.92
CA LYS A 241 -18.80 -32.43 -5.14
C LYS A 241 -17.92 -31.21 -5.40
N TYR A 242 -17.33 -31.14 -6.59
CA TYR A 242 -16.43 -30.05 -6.98
C TYR A 242 -17.09 -29.20 -8.06
N TRP A 243 -16.96 -27.89 -7.93
CA TRP A 243 -17.16 -26.97 -9.04
C TRP A 243 -15.79 -26.57 -9.57
N VAL A 244 -15.55 -26.82 -10.86
CA VAL A 244 -14.30 -26.45 -11.53
C VAL A 244 -14.62 -25.39 -12.57
N SER A 245 -13.92 -24.27 -12.50
CA SER A 245 -14.00 -23.18 -13.47
C SER A 245 -12.60 -22.70 -13.81
N SER A 246 -12.36 -22.40 -15.09
CA SER A 246 -11.14 -21.74 -15.53
C SER A 246 -11.29 -20.22 -15.47
N VAL A 247 -10.24 -19.54 -15.06
CA VAL A 247 -10.12 -18.08 -15.17
C VAL A 247 -9.05 -17.80 -16.21
N HIS A 248 -9.41 -17.07 -17.27
CA HIS A 248 -8.43 -16.63 -18.26
C HIS A 248 -7.59 -15.47 -17.70
N SER A 249 -6.27 -15.50 -17.91
CA SER A 249 -5.35 -14.42 -17.55
C SER A 249 -5.44 -13.19 -18.47
N GLY A 250 -6.42 -13.17 -19.38
CA GLY A 250 -6.55 -12.16 -20.43
C GLY A 250 -5.91 -12.62 -21.74
N ASP A 251 -6.23 -11.91 -22.83
CA ASP A 251 -5.66 -12.11 -24.15
C ASP A 251 -4.48 -11.15 -24.33
N PRO A 252 -3.29 -11.61 -24.78
CA PRO A 252 -2.24 -10.72 -25.23
C PRO A 252 -2.55 -10.29 -26.67
N THR A 253 -3.58 -9.47 -26.87
CA THR A 253 -3.77 -8.78 -28.16
C THR A 253 -3.05 -7.44 -28.16
#